data_AF-A0A1A8A1I9-F1
#
_entry.id   AF-A0A1A8A1I9-F1
#
_cell.length_a   1.000
_cell.length_b   1.000
_cell.length_c   1.000
_cell.angle_alpha   90.00
_cell.angle_beta   90.00
_cell.angle_gamma   90.00
#
_symmetry.space_group_name_H-M   'P 1'
#
loop_
_entity.id
_entity.type
_entity.pdbx_description
1 polymer ?
#
loop_
_entity_poly.entity_id
_entity_poly.type
_entity_poly.pdbx_seq_one_letter_code
_entity_poly.pdbx_strand_id
1 'polypeptide(L)'
;MLVANVDLGPTILDIAGFNVNKTQMDGVSFLSAMERKVNSSSWRTDILVEYEGEGRSVPDPSCPLLGPGVSECFPDCVCEDSYNNTYACVRTVTPFANLQYCEFDDNEVFVEVYNVTADPYQLTNIAKTIDQEVLEKMNHRLMVLQSCSGPSCRTPGVYDARYKFDPQLLFPAHSWRPGRLKQAK
;
A
#
# COMPACT_ATOMS: atom_id res chain seq x y z
N MET A 1 11.55 0.59 -13.64
CA MET A 1 11.64 1.54 -12.50
C MET A 1 10.23 1.81 -12.03
N LEU A 2 9.96 1.72 -10.74
CA LEU A 2 8.61 1.85 -10.16
C LEU A 2 8.48 3.18 -9.40
N VAL A 3 7.83 4.16 -10.01
CA VAL A 3 7.65 5.51 -9.44
C VAL A 3 6.26 5.62 -8.83
N ALA A 4 6.13 6.38 -7.73
CA ALA A 4 4.85 6.66 -7.08
C ALA A 4 4.65 8.16 -6.87
N ASN A 5 3.42 8.59 -6.62
CA ASN A 5 3.07 10.01 -6.45
C ASN A 5 3.88 10.69 -5.33
N VAL A 6 4.20 9.97 -4.26
CA VAL A 6 5.01 10.46 -3.13
C VAL A 6 6.45 10.83 -3.52
N ASP A 7 6.93 10.40 -4.70
CA ASP A 7 8.26 10.77 -5.21
C ASP A 7 8.29 12.16 -5.85
N LEU A 8 7.14 12.72 -6.23
CA LEU A 8 7.08 14.03 -6.87
C LEU A 8 7.64 15.12 -5.95
N GLY A 9 7.25 15.11 -4.67
CA GLY A 9 7.73 16.05 -3.66
C GLY A 9 9.25 16.14 -3.57
N PRO A 10 9.96 15.05 -3.22
CA PRO A 10 11.41 15.07 -3.14
C PRO A 10 12.06 15.34 -4.50
N THR A 11 11.48 14.88 -5.63
CA THR A 11 12.03 15.17 -6.96
C THR A 11 12.00 16.67 -7.29
N ILE A 12 10.89 17.36 -7.01
CA ILE A 12 10.78 18.81 -7.24
C ILE A 12 11.78 19.58 -6.36
N LEU A 13 11.95 19.16 -5.10
CA LEU A 13 12.94 19.77 -4.19
C LEU A 13 14.37 19.54 -4.68
N ASP A 14 14.67 18.35 -5.20
CA ASP A 14 15.98 18.03 -5.78
C ASP A 14 16.28 18.93 -6.99
N ILE A 15 15.30 19.11 -7.89
CA ILE A 15 15.40 20.02 -9.05
C ILE A 15 15.67 21.46 -8.60
N ALA A 16 15.05 21.89 -7.49
CA ALA A 16 15.26 23.21 -6.91
C ALA A 16 16.60 23.36 -6.15
N GLY A 17 17.44 22.32 -6.11
CA GLY A 17 18.76 22.35 -5.48
C GLY A 17 18.74 22.11 -3.97
N PHE A 18 17.63 21.64 -3.40
CA PHE A 18 17.56 21.29 -1.98
C PHE A 18 18.13 19.91 -1.70
N ASN A 19 18.70 19.73 -0.51
CA ASN A 19 19.17 18.43 -0.07
C ASN A 19 18.00 17.54 0.38
N VAL A 20 17.53 16.67 -0.50
CA VAL A 20 16.42 15.75 -0.27
C VAL A 20 16.63 14.77 0.89
N ASN A 21 17.88 14.48 1.28
CA ASN A 21 18.17 13.61 2.43
C ASN A 21 17.78 14.23 3.77
N LYS A 22 17.57 15.56 3.81
CA LYS A 22 17.10 16.27 5.01
C LYS A 22 15.57 16.33 5.11
N THR A 23 14.85 15.89 4.06
CA THR A 23 13.39 15.88 4.06
C THR A 23 12.86 14.68 4.84
N GLN A 24 11.66 14.83 5.41
CA GLN A 24 10.91 13.74 6.06
C GLN A 24 9.86 13.14 5.12
N MET A 25 10.11 13.17 3.80
CA MET A 25 9.18 12.62 2.81
C MET A 25 9.40 11.12 2.62
N ASP A 26 8.33 10.36 2.40
CA ASP A 26 8.42 8.90 2.21
C ASP A 26 9.06 8.53 0.86
N GLY A 27 8.77 9.33 -0.18
CA GLY A 27 9.27 9.10 -1.53
C GLY A 27 10.77 9.34 -1.69
N VAL A 28 11.26 9.03 -2.90
CA VAL A 28 12.66 9.18 -3.31
C VAL A 28 12.71 10.00 -4.60
N SER A 29 13.65 10.94 -4.70
CA SER A 29 13.85 11.69 -5.93
C SER A 29 14.25 10.76 -7.08
N PHE A 30 13.56 10.86 -8.21
CA PHE A 30 13.94 10.17 -9.46
C PHE A 30 14.66 11.09 -10.46
N LEU A 31 15.10 12.29 -10.04
CA LEU A 31 15.81 13.25 -10.91
C LEU A 31 17.02 12.62 -11.59
N SER A 32 17.82 11.87 -10.84
CA SER A 32 18.99 11.17 -11.36
C SER A 32 18.65 10.17 -12.49
N ALA A 33 17.45 9.58 -12.47
CA ALA A 33 16.98 8.69 -13.53
C ALA A 33 16.60 9.49 -14.79
N MET A 34 15.99 10.67 -14.63
CA MET A 34 15.68 11.58 -15.76
C MET A 34 16.96 12.05 -16.45
N GLU A 35 18.02 12.29 -15.68
CA GLU A 35 19.35 12.66 -16.21
C GLU A 35 20.14 11.48 -16.78
N ARG A 36 19.58 10.26 -16.77
CA ARG A 36 20.25 9.01 -17.18
C ARG A 36 21.54 8.71 -16.41
N LYS A 37 21.63 9.17 -15.16
CA LYS A 37 22.79 8.96 -14.27
C LYS A 37 22.60 7.79 -13.29
N VAL A 38 21.48 7.06 -13.36
CA VAL A 38 21.13 6.00 -12.39
C VAL A 38 21.55 4.61 -12.85
N ASN A 39 22.26 3.92 -11.97
CA ASN A 39 22.30 2.46 -11.95
C ASN A 39 21.01 1.94 -11.30
N SER A 40 20.18 1.23 -12.08
CA SER A 40 18.82 0.79 -11.68
C SER A 40 18.76 -0.16 -10.48
N SER A 41 19.90 -0.62 -9.98
CA SER A 41 19.98 -1.64 -8.94
C SER A 41 19.61 -1.14 -7.54
N SER A 42 19.52 0.17 -7.28
CA SER A 42 19.15 0.71 -5.96
C SER A 42 17.70 1.15 -5.82
N TRP A 43 16.91 1.14 -6.89
CA TRP A 43 15.52 1.59 -6.85
C TRP A 43 14.61 0.56 -6.18
N ARG A 44 13.57 1.02 -5.49
CA ARG A 44 12.59 0.12 -4.86
C ARG A 44 11.83 -0.69 -5.90
N THR A 45 11.44 -1.90 -5.53
CA THR A 45 10.63 -2.79 -6.37
C THR A 45 9.18 -2.85 -5.94
N ASP A 46 8.86 -2.33 -4.76
CA ASP A 46 7.55 -2.40 -4.16
C ASP A 46 7.06 -1.00 -3.78
N ILE A 47 5.76 -0.76 -3.94
CA ILE A 47 5.06 0.43 -3.46
C ILE A 47 3.77 0.04 -2.73
N LEU A 48 3.36 0.91 -1.81
CA LEU A 48 2.07 0.84 -1.15
C LEU A 48 1.00 1.45 -2.06
N VAL A 49 -0.15 0.81 -2.12
CA VAL A 49 -1.40 1.37 -2.66
C VAL A 49 -2.46 1.13 -1.61
N GLU A 50 -3.11 2.18 -1.13
CA GLU A 50 -4.08 2.08 -0.05
C GLU A 50 -5.30 2.96 -0.32
N TYR A 51 -6.41 2.57 0.29
CA TYR A 51 -7.64 3.32 0.32
C TYR A 51 -8.32 3.11 1.67
N GLU A 52 -8.78 4.20 2.29
CA GLU A 52 -9.60 4.15 3.51
C GLU A 52 -11.04 4.43 3.09
N GLY A 53 -11.90 3.43 3.22
CA GLY A 53 -13.30 3.52 2.84
C GLY A 53 -14.09 4.48 3.71
N GLU A 54 -14.82 5.39 3.08
CA GLU A 54 -15.65 6.36 3.77
C GLU A 54 -17.02 5.79 4.13
N GLY A 55 -17.54 6.20 5.28
CA GLY A 55 -18.86 5.77 5.73
C GLY A 55 -19.40 6.64 6.85
N ARG A 56 -20.71 6.55 7.07
CA ARG A 56 -21.41 7.26 8.16
C ARG A 56 -21.91 6.28 9.21
N SER A 57 -21.83 6.66 10.48
CA SER A 57 -22.36 5.86 11.60
C SER A 57 -23.89 5.85 11.69
N VAL A 58 -24.55 6.68 10.88
CA VAL A 58 -26.01 6.74 10.74
C VAL A 58 -26.39 6.38 9.30
N PRO A 59 -27.58 5.77 9.07
CA PRO A 59 -28.06 5.51 7.73
C PRO A 59 -28.20 6.79 6.90
N ASP A 60 -27.96 6.71 5.60
CA ASP A 60 -28.20 7.85 4.72
C ASP A 60 -29.71 8.19 4.70
N PRO A 61 -30.10 9.46 4.90
CA PRO A 61 -31.52 9.84 4.89
C PRO A 61 -32.26 9.51 3.59
N SER A 62 -31.54 9.52 2.46
CA SER A 62 -32.09 9.18 1.14
C SER A 62 -32.20 7.67 0.96
N CYS A 63 -31.42 6.90 1.72
CA CYS A 63 -31.25 5.44 1.57
C CYS A 63 -31.24 4.69 2.91
N PRO A 64 -32.31 4.81 3.72
CA PRO A 64 -32.31 4.30 5.10
C PRO A 64 -32.25 2.78 5.20
N LEU A 65 -32.61 2.06 4.12
CA LEU A 65 -32.64 0.59 4.10
C LEU A 65 -31.25 -0.05 3.98
N LEU A 66 -30.23 0.69 3.51
CA LEU A 66 -28.86 0.18 3.42
C LEU A 66 -28.16 0.09 4.78
N GLY A 67 -28.67 0.82 5.78
CA GLY A 67 -28.03 0.92 7.09
C GLY A 67 -26.82 1.85 7.09
N PRO A 68 -26.07 1.89 8.21
CA PRO A 68 -24.87 2.72 8.34
C PRO A 68 -23.67 2.08 7.62
N GLY A 69 -22.59 2.85 7.49
CA GLY A 69 -21.29 2.39 7.00
C GLY A 69 -21.05 2.62 5.51
N VAL A 70 -21.99 3.27 4.82
CA VAL A 70 -21.90 3.68 3.42
C VAL A 70 -21.75 5.20 3.29
N SER A 71 -21.18 5.66 2.18
CA SER A 71 -21.03 7.08 1.81
C SER A 71 -21.37 7.29 0.33
N GLU A 72 -21.55 8.55 -0.06
CA GLU A 72 -21.80 8.97 -1.45
C GLU A 72 -22.92 8.16 -2.14
N CYS A 73 -24.05 8.02 -1.46
CA CYS A 73 -25.20 7.25 -1.94
C CYS A 73 -26.11 8.09 -2.85
N PHE A 74 -25.86 8.06 -4.16
CA PHE A 74 -26.69 8.73 -5.16
C PHE A 74 -26.38 8.26 -6.59
N PRO A 75 -27.37 8.21 -7.52
CA PRO A 75 -28.81 8.17 -7.30
C PRO A 75 -29.29 6.74 -6.93
N ASP A 76 -30.58 6.58 -6.62
CA ASP A 76 -31.23 5.26 -6.43
C ASP A 76 -30.56 4.34 -5.39
N CYS A 77 -29.92 4.91 -4.37
CA CYS A 77 -29.23 4.16 -3.32
C CYS A 77 -28.10 3.26 -3.81
N VAL A 78 -27.42 3.69 -4.87
CA VAL A 78 -26.09 3.21 -5.19
C VAL A 78 -25.08 4.04 -4.42
N CYS A 79 -24.34 3.41 -3.52
CA CYS A 79 -23.28 4.04 -2.75
C CYS A 79 -21.94 3.76 -3.42
N GLU A 80 -21.17 4.81 -3.67
CA GLU A 80 -19.85 4.69 -4.29
C GLU A 80 -18.78 4.24 -3.29
N ASP A 81 -19.06 4.33 -1.99
CA ASP A 81 -18.09 3.98 -0.96
C ASP A 81 -18.70 3.43 0.35
N SER A 82 -17.85 2.78 1.15
CA SER A 82 -18.20 2.17 2.43
C SER A 82 -16.97 1.83 3.26
N TYR A 83 -17.13 1.67 4.59
CA TYR A 83 -16.02 1.29 5.47
C TYR A 83 -15.31 -0.01 5.06
N ASN A 84 -16.04 -0.99 4.51
CA ASN A 84 -15.48 -2.26 4.04
C ASN A 84 -14.79 -2.15 2.66
N ASN A 85 -14.77 -0.97 2.04
CA ASN A 85 -13.93 -0.67 0.89
C ASN A 85 -12.50 -0.28 1.32
N THR A 86 -12.17 -0.35 2.61
CA THR A 86 -10.82 -0.09 3.14
C THR A 86 -9.88 -1.23 2.77
N TYR A 87 -8.79 -0.92 2.06
CA TYR A 87 -7.79 -1.91 1.69
C TYR A 87 -6.39 -1.31 1.61
N ALA A 88 -5.39 -2.18 1.72
CA ALA A 88 -4.01 -1.84 1.42
C ALA A 88 -3.31 -2.94 0.63
N CYS A 89 -2.44 -2.54 -0.27
CA CYS A 89 -1.80 -3.41 -1.24
C CYS A 89 -0.30 -3.16 -1.36
N VAL A 90 0.43 -4.23 -1.65
CA VAL A 90 1.81 -4.21 -2.12
C VAL A 90 1.81 -4.43 -3.62
N ARG A 91 2.27 -3.43 -4.38
CA ARG A 91 2.51 -3.56 -5.81
C ARG A 91 3.99 -3.80 -6.06
N THR A 92 4.33 -4.98 -6.59
CA THR A 92 5.70 -5.40 -6.86
C THR A 92 6.00 -5.45 -8.35
N VAL A 93 7.05 -4.76 -8.77
CA VAL A 93 7.58 -4.80 -10.14
C VAL A 93 9.08 -5.09 -10.11
N THR A 94 9.46 -6.28 -10.51
CA THR A 94 10.85 -6.73 -10.73
C THR A 94 10.98 -7.36 -12.12
N PRO A 95 12.20 -7.68 -12.60
CA PRO A 95 12.38 -8.43 -13.84
C PRO A 95 11.74 -9.83 -13.85
N PHE A 96 11.40 -10.39 -12.68
CA PHE A 96 10.93 -11.77 -12.53
C PHE A 96 9.59 -11.89 -11.80
N ALA A 97 9.06 -10.79 -11.25
CA ALA A 97 7.78 -10.76 -10.56
C ALA A 97 7.03 -9.47 -10.89
N ASN A 98 5.74 -9.60 -11.18
CA ASN A 98 4.84 -8.49 -11.46
C ASN A 98 3.51 -8.73 -10.75
N LEU A 99 3.50 -8.49 -9.44
CA LEU A 99 2.44 -8.90 -8.54
C LEU A 99 1.72 -7.70 -7.93
N GLN A 100 0.44 -7.89 -7.62
CA GLN A 100 -0.32 -7.03 -6.71
C GLN A 100 -0.95 -7.92 -5.64
N TYR A 101 -0.63 -7.65 -4.39
CA TYR A 101 -1.17 -8.32 -3.19
C TYR A 101 -1.97 -7.30 -2.41
N CYS A 102 -3.20 -7.60 -2.01
CA CYS A 102 -4.09 -6.70 -1.27
C CYS A 102 -4.76 -7.41 -0.09
N GLU A 103 -4.92 -6.70 1.02
CA GLU A 103 -5.72 -7.10 2.18
C GLU A 103 -6.80 -6.06 2.44
N PHE A 104 -8.03 -6.51 2.69
CA PHE A 104 -9.17 -5.66 3.04
C PHE A 104 -9.36 -5.62 4.56
N ASP A 105 -9.66 -4.44 5.11
CA ASP A 105 -10.08 -4.27 6.50
C ASP A 105 -11.59 -4.54 6.60
N ASP A 106 -11.93 -5.82 6.51
CA ASP A 106 -13.29 -6.32 6.61
C ASP A 106 -13.42 -7.47 7.62
N ASN A 107 -14.62 -8.05 7.74
CA ASN A 107 -14.87 -9.18 8.63
C ASN A 107 -14.57 -10.55 7.96
N GLU A 108 -14.16 -10.57 6.70
CA GLU A 108 -13.92 -11.77 5.91
C GLU A 108 -12.43 -12.11 5.78
N VAL A 109 -11.55 -11.18 6.19
CA VAL A 109 -10.10 -11.28 6.02
C VAL A 109 -9.77 -11.53 4.55
N PHE A 110 -10.41 -10.75 3.68
CA PHE A 110 -10.34 -10.97 2.24
C PHE A 110 -8.97 -10.55 1.69
N VAL A 111 -8.36 -11.48 0.95
CA VAL A 111 -7.03 -11.31 0.35
C VAL A 111 -7.11 -11.52 -1.16
N GLU A 112 -6.49 -10.61 -1.89
CA GLU A 112 -6.37 -10.70 -3.33
C GLU A 112 -4.93 -10.72 -3.79
N VAL A 113 -4.62 -11.60 -4.74
CA VAL A 113 -3.32 -11.63 -5.41
C VAL A 113 -3.52 -11.73 -6.90
N TYR A 114 -2.82 -10.89 -7.66
CA TYR A 114 -2.84 -10.89 -9.12
C TYR A 114 -1.43 -10.92 -9.68
N ASN A 115 -1.19 -11.81 -10.66
CA ASN A 115 -0.03 -11.74 -11.53
C ASN A 115 -0.36 -10.84 -12.71
N VAL A 116 0.01 -9.57 -12.61
CA VAL A 116 -0.34 -8.51 -13.58
C VAL A 116 0.31 -8.75 -14.96
N THR A 117 1.36 -9.57 -15.05
CA THR A 117 1.91 -9.98 -16.36
C THR A 117 0.99 -10.98 -17.07
N ALA A 118 0.48 -11.98 -16.35
CA ALA A 118 -0.38 -13.01 -16.91
C ALA A 118 -1.86 -12.57 -16.98
N ASP A 119 -2.27 -11.68 -16.08
CA ASP A 119 -3.62 -11.17 -15.92
C ASP A 119 -3.60 -9.62 -15.80
N PRO A 120 -3.43 -8.89 -16.92
CA PRO A 120 -3.32 -7.43 -16.91
C PRO A 120 -4.59 -6.71 -16.44
N TYR A 121 -5.74 -7.39 -16.47
CA TYR A 121 -7.04 -6.87 -16.07
C TYR A 121 -7.45 -7.32 -14.67
N GLN A 122 -6.62 -8.13 -13.99
CA GLN A 122 -6.77 -8.51 -12.59
C GLN A 122 -8.12 -9.17 -12.32
N LEU A 123 -8.53 -10.08 -13.21
CA LEU A 123 -9.83 -10.77 -13.16
C LEU A 123 -9.76 -12.10 -12.41
N THR A 124 -8.56 -12.65 -12.20
CA THR A 124 -8.35 -13.96 -11.58
C THR A 124 -7.52 -13.81 -10.31
N ASN A 125 -8.19 -13.81 -9.16
CA ASN A 125 -7.52 -13.82 -7.86
C ASN A 125 -6.83 -15.18 -7.62
N ILE A 126 -5.49 -15.17 -7.50
CA ILE A 126 -4.65 -16.35 -7.28
C ILE A 126 -4.24 -16.58 -5.82
N ALA A 127 -4.80 -15.82 -4.86
CA ALA A 127 -4.44 -15.90 -3.45
C ALA A 127 -4.51 -17.33 -2.87
N LYS A 128 -5.46 -18.14 -3.33
CA LYS A 128 -5.64 -19.53 -2.85
C LYS A 128 -4.66 -20.55 -3.44
N THR A 129 -3.98 -20.20 -4.53
CA THR A 129 -3.15 -21.13 -5.31
C THR A 129 -1.67 -20.74 -5.35
N ILE A 130 -1.34 -19.50 -4.99
CA ILE A 130 0.04 -19.04 -4.93
C ILE A 130 0.76 -19.65 -3.72
N ASP A 131 2.08 -19.79 -3.81
CA ASP A 131 2.90 -20.31 -2.73
C ASP A 131 2.73 -19.50 -1.44
N GLN A 132 2.52 -20.20 -0.31
CA GLN A 132 2.32 -19.59 1.00
C GLN A 132 3.48 -18.66 1.40
N GLU A 133 4.72 -19.01 1.06
CA GLU A 133 5.90 -18.18 1.33
C GLU A 133 5.82 -16.81 0.63
N VAL A 134 5.19 -16.75 -0.55
CA VAL A 134 4.98 -15.49 -1.26
C VAL A 134 3.96 -14.63 -0.52
N LEU A 135 2.86 -15.22 -0.03
CA LEU A 135 1.86 -14.51 0.77
C LEU A 135 2.47 -13.91 2.03
N GLU A 136 3.24 -14.70 2.78
CA GLU A 136 3.89 -14.25 4.02
C GLU A 136 4.87 -13.10 3.76
N LYS A 137 5.66 -13.20 2.69
CA LYS A 137 6.58 -12.14 2.25
C LYS A 137 5.83 -10.84 1.92
N MET A 138 4.72 -10.93 1.18
CA MET A 138 3.95 -9.76 0.78
C MET A 138 3.18 -9.15 1.95
N ASN A 139 2.63 -9.96 2.86
CA ASN A 139 2.01 -9.51 4.11
C ASN A 139 3.02 -8.75 4.98
N HIS A 140 4.20 -9.33 5.22
CA HIS A 140 5.27 -8.64 5.96
C HIS A 140 5.67 -7.32 5.30
N ARG A 141 5.75 -7.29 3.97
CA ARG A 141 6.04 -6.07 3.23
C ARG A 141 4.93 -5.03 3.37
N LEU A 142 3.67 -5.45 3.35
CA LEU A 142 2.51 -4.57 3.53
C LEU A 142 2.58 -3.89 4.88
N MET A 143 2.77 -4.67 5.95
CA MET A 143 2.87 -4.13 7.30
C MET A 143 4.01 -3.11 7.45
N VAL A 144 5.19 -3.38 6.88
CA VAL A 144 6.33 -2.44 6.89
C VAL A 144 6.00 -1.14 6.15
N LEU A 145 5.31 -1.23 5.02
CA LEU A 145 4.94 -0.05 4.24
C LEU A 145 3.85 0.79 4.92
N GLN A 146 2.90 0.16 5.62
CA GLN A 146 1.87 0.87 6.38
C GLN A 146 2.41 1.50 7.66
N SER A 147 3.46 0.95 8.27
CA SER A 147 4.00 1.44 9.55
C SER A 147 5.14 2.46 9.42
N CYS A 148 5.71 2.62 8.22
CA CYS A 148 6.86 3.47 8.01
C CYS A 148 6.49 4.96 7.94
N SER A 149 7.49 5.82 8.14
CA SER A 149 7.39 7.25 7.85
C SER A 149 8.77 7.84 7.53
N GLY A 150 8.79 8.77 6.59
CA GLY A 150 9.97 9.46 6.08
C GLY A 150 11.01 8.48 5.52
N PRO A 151 12.30 8.65 5.85
CA PRO A 151 13.37 7.80 5.32
C PRO A 151 13.19 6.30 5.58
N SER A 152 12.44 5.89 6.61
CA SER A 152 12.17 4.47 6.89
C SER A 152 11.29 3.79 5.82
N CYS A 153 10.54 4.55 5.03
CA CYS A 153 9.76 4.04 3.90
C CYS A 153 10.60 3.72 2.65
N ARG A 154 11.85 4.18 2.59
CA ARG A 154 12.72 4.10 1.41
C ARG A 154 13.49 2.77 1.33
N THR A 155 12.86 1.68 1.74
CA THR A 155 13.47 0.35 1.80
C THR A 155 13.33 -0.39 0.47
N PRO A 156 14.27 -1.28 0.10
CA PRO A 156 14.11 -2.18 -1.04
C PRO A 156 12.85 -3.05 -0.89
N GLY A 157 12.36 -3.62 -1.98
CA GLY A 157 11.21 -4.52 -1.90
C GLY A 157 11.57 -5.95 -1.55
N VAL A 158 10.57 -6.77 -1.25
CA VAL A 158 10.72 -8.11 -0.65
C VAL A 158 11.45 -9.14 -1.53
N TYR A 159 11.51 -8.88 -2.83
CA TYR A 159 12.26 -9.68 -3.80
C TYR A 159 13.67 -9.16 -4.08
N ASP A 160 14.09 -8.09 -3.41
CA ASP A 160 15.46 -7.59 -3.44
C ASP A 160 16.30 -8.34 -2.41
N ALA A 161 17.50 -8.81 -2.79
CA ALA A 161 18.40 -9.55 -1.89
C ALA A 161 18.86 -8.75 -0.65
N ARG A 162 18.71 -7.41 -0.67
CA ARG A 162 19.00 -6.54 0.47
C ARG A 162 17.82 -6.42 1.43
N TYR A 163 16.63 -6.85 1.05
CA TYR A 163 15.49 -6.85 1.94
C TYR A 163 15.74 -7.80 3.10
N LYS A 164 15.77 -7.23 4.29
CA LYS A 164 15.82 -7.96 5.55
C LYS A 164 14.61 -7.53 6.35
N PHE A 165 13.70 -8.47 6.57
CA PHE A 165 12.60 -8.23 7.47
C PHE A 165 13.17 -8.10 8.90
N ASP A 166 12.91 -6.95 9.52
CA ASP A 166 13.19 -6.71 10.93
C ASP A 166 11.86 -6.43 11.64
N PRO A 167 11.36 -7.37 12.46
CA PRO A 167 10.12 -7.20 13.22
C PRO A 167 10.11 -5.96 14.12
N GLN A 168 11.27 -5.44 14.52
CA GLN A 168 11.36 -4.24 15.38
C GLN A 168 10.97 -2.96 14.64
N LEU A 169 11.00 -2.96 13.30
CA LEU A 169 10.61 -1.81 12.48
C LEU A 169 9.08 -1.69 12.32
N LEU A 170 8.32 -2.74 12.64
CA LEU A 170 6.85 -2.73 12.59
C LEU A 170 6.22 -1.95 13.74
N PHE A 171 6.89 -1.94 14.90
CA PHE A 171 6.42 -1.29 16.12
C PHE A 171 7.57 -0.51 16.75
N PRO A 172 7.94 0.66 16.20
CA PRO A 172 8.88 1.53 16.90
C PRO A 172 8.33 1.81 18.29
N ALA A 173 9.20 1.77 19.32
CA ALA A 173 8.81 1.86 20.73
C ALA A 173 8.06 3.15 21.13
N HIS A 174 7.73 4.03 20.18
CA HIS A 174 7.02 5.30 20.36
C HIS A 174 5.64 5.36 19.67
N SER A 175 5.22 4.34 18.92
CA SER A 175 3.88 4.29 18.30
C SER A 175 2.86 3.50 19.13
N TRP A 176 2.87 3.67 20.45
CA TRP A 176 1.74 3.28 21.29
C TRP A 176 0.59 4.27 21.05
N ARG A 177 -0.29 3.98 20.09
CA ARG A 177 -1.68 4.44 20.13
C ARG A 177 -2.53 3.32 20.74
N PRO A 178 -2.96 3.43 22.01
CA PRO A 178 -3.85 2.44 22.58
C PRO A 178 -5.25 2.65 21.99
N GLY A 179 -5.60 1.84 20.99
CA GLY A 179 -6.96 1.87 20.45
C GLY A 179 -7.14 1.15 19.13
N ARG A 180 -6.97 -0.18 19.10
CA ARG A 180 -7.70 -1.14 18.26
C ARG A 180 -7.10 -2.53 18.51
N LEU A 181 -7.69 -3.24 19.47
CA LEU A 181 -7.67 -4.70 19.63
C LEU A 181 -8.69 -5.01 20.73
N LYS A 182 -9.98 -4.96 20.36
CA LYS A 182 -10.96 -5.82 21.00
C LYS A 182 -11.24 -6.93 20.01
N GLN A 183 -10.47 -8.01 20.11
CA GLN A 183 -10.94 -9.32 19.69
C GLN A 183 -12.19 -9.60 20.53
N ALA A 184 -13.35 -9.53 19.89
CA ALA A 184 -14.57 -10.06 20.48
C ALA A 184 -14.53 -11.59 20.31
N LYS A 185 -14.77 -12.27 21.42
CA LYS A 185 -15.06 -13.71 21.50
C LYS A 185 -16.40 -14.02 20.84
#